data_AF-A0A7Y2YQY9-F1
#
_entry.id   AF-A0A7Y2YQY9-F1
#
_cell.length_a   1.000
_cell.length_b   1.000
_cell.length_c   1.000
_cell.angle_alpha   90.00
_cell.angle_beta   90.00
_cell.angle_gamma   90.00
#
_symmetry.space_group_name_H-M   'P 1'
#
loop_
_entity.id
_entity.type
_entity.pdbx_description
1 polymer ?
#
loop_
_entity_poly.entity_id
_entity_poly.type
_entity_poly.pdbx_seq_one_letter_code
_entity_poly.pdbx_strand_id
1 'polypeptide(L)'
;MNNHENPCDYGTEMAITDFSNGKYVMVTYGLIVSQDWDFENYYIDYMAKNYNVIMSFGGCTVLPSELCYSNKMKELLRDKFGANFFEESKEAAKQLYNSK
;
A
#
# COMPACT_ATOMS: atom_id res chain seq x y z
N MET A 1 13.60 6.54 28.97
CA MET A 1 13.14 5.90 27.72
C MET A 1 11.73 5.41 28.02
N ASN A 2 10.73 6.22 27.70
CA ASN A 2 9.38 6.04 28.23
C ASN A 2 8.57 5.08 27.35
N ASN A 3 8.01 4.08 28.02
CA ASN A 3 6.78 3.34 27.78
C ASN A 3 6.69 2.42 26.56
N HIS A 4 6.26 1.20 26.86
CA HIS A 4 5.77 0.19 25.91
C HIS A 4 4.59 0.76 25.10
N GLU A 5 4.88 1.54 24.06
CA GLU A 5 3.91 1.74 22.98
C GLU A 5 3.72 0.40 22.27
N ASN A 6 2.47 -0.04 22.19
CA ASN A 6 2.11 -1.18 21.36
C ASN A 6 2.62 -0.91 19.94
N PRO A 7 3.43 -1.80 19.34
CA PRO A 7 3.97 -1.59 18.00
C PRO A 7 2.91 -1.24 16.95
N CYS A 8 1.67 -1.71 17.12
CA CYS A 8 0.56 -1.38 16.24
C CYS A 8 0.00 0.03 16.41
N ASP A 9 0.01 0.57 17.63
CA ASP A 9 -0.40 1.96 17.88
C ASP A 9 0.60 2.89 17.19
N TYR A 10 1.90 2.64 17.40
CA TYR A 10 2.97 3.35 16.70
C TYR A 10 2.83 3.27 15.16
N GLY A 11 2.60 2.08 14.62
CA GLY A 11 2.39 1.88 13.18
C GLY A 11 1.18 2.65 12.63
N THR A 12 0.09 2.70 13.40
CA THR A 12 -1.14 3.41 13.04
C THR A 12 -0.92 4.92 13.04
N GLU A 13 -0.27 5.47 14.07
CA GLU A 13 0.05 6.90 14.16
C GLU A 13 1.01 7.34 13.05
N MET A 14 1.99 6.51 12.73
CA MET A 14 2.89 6.71 11.59
C MET A 14 2.10 6.76 10.27
N ALA A 15 1.16 5.85 10.04
CA ALA A 15 0.35 5.85 8.82
C ALA A 15 -0.53 7.10 8.69
N ILE A 16 -1.14 7.55 9.79
CA ILE A 16 -1.94 8.78 9.83
C ILE A 16 -1.05 9.99 9.52
N THR A 17 0.12 10.07 10.15
CA THR A 17 1.09 11.16 9.96
C THR A 17 1.56 11.21 8.50
N ASP A 18 2.00 10.09 7.93
CA ASP A 18 2.46 10.02 6.54
C ASP A 18 1.34 10.35 5.55
N PHE A 19 0.13 9.84 5.78
CA PHE A 19 -1.02 10.14 4.95
C PHE A 19 -1.35 11.64 4.96
N SER A 20 -1.31 12.28 6.13
CA SER A 20 -1.52 13.73 6.26
C SER A 20 -0.45 14.55 5.53
N ASN A 21 0.76 14.00 5.40
CA ASN A 21 1.88 14.59 4.66
C ASN A 21 1.89 14.20 3.16
N GLY A 22 0.86 13.48 2.68
CA GLY A 22 0.75 13.05 1.28
C GLY A 22 1.66 11.88 0.89
N LYS A 23 2.25 11.19 1.87
CA LYS A 23 3.07 9.99 1.67
C LYS A 23 2.21 8.75 1.82
N TYR A 24 1.97 8.02 0.73
CA TYR A 24 1.16 6.80 0.77
C TYR A 24 2.05 5.60 0.46
N VAL A 25 2.49 4.91 1.50
CA VAL A 25 3.31 3.70 1.34
C VAL A 25 2.46 2.49 1.69
N MET A 26 2.43 1.50 0.80
CA MET A 26 1.87 0.19 1.09
C MET A 26 2.99 -0.82 1.12
N VAL A 27 3.17 -1.48 2.25
CA VAL A 27 4.15 -2.56 2.37
C VAL A 27 3.45 -3.90 2.21
N THR A 28 4.01 -4.74 1.34
CA THR A 28 3.61 -6.14 1.18
C THR A 28 4.70 -7.07 1.67
N TYR A 29 4.29 -8.18 2.28
CA TYR A 29 5.18 -9.18 2.90
C TYR A 29 4.97 -10.56 2.30
N GLY A 30 5.96 -11.43 2.48
CA GLY A 30 5.90 -12.84 2.09
C GLY A 30 6.31 -13.07 0.64
N LEU A 31 6.07 -14.28 0.13
CA LEU A 31 6.34 -14.57 -1.26
C LEU A 31 5.24 -13.96 -2.13
N ILE A 32 5.60 -12.97 -2.97
CA ILE A 32 4.69 -12.49 -4.01
C ILE A 32 4.61 -13.60 -5.08
N VAL A 33 3.40 -14.11 -5.30
CA VAL A 33 3.13 -15.09 -6.36
C VAL A 33 2.24 -14.40 -7.39
N SER A 34 2.81 -14.08 -8.56
CA SER A 34 2.06 -13.57 -9.70
C SER A 34 2.14 -14.54 -10.88
N GLN A 35 1.04 -14.65 -11.62
CA GLN A 35 1.00 -15.32 -12.91
C GLN A 35 1.50 -14.41 -14.05
N ASP A 36 1.51 -13.10 -13.81
CA ASP A 36 1.91 -12.07 -14.76
C ASP A 36 2.70 -10.98 -14.03
N TRP A 37 4.03 -11.13 -14.03
CA TRP A 37 4.93 -10.19 -13.36
C TRP A 37 5.05 -8.86 -14.09
N ASP A 38 4.84 -8.85 -15.40
CA ASP A 38 4.90 -7.63 -16.20
C ASP A 38 3.71 -6.72 -15.87
N PHE A 39 2.53 -7.31 -15.71
CA PHE A 39 1.36 -6.57 -15.26
C PHE A 39 1.52 -6.07 -13.81
N GLU A 40 2.04 -6.87 -12.89
CA GLU A 40 2.23 -6.40 -11.50
C GLU A 40 3.24 -5.24 -11.43
N ASN A 41 4.34 -5.29 -12.18
CA ASN A 41 5.28 -4.16 -12.30
C ASN A 41 4.60 -2.92 -12.90
N TYR A 42 3.77 -3.11 -13.94
CA TYR A 42 2.99 -2.02 -14.52
C TYR A 42 2.00 -1.42 -13.50
N TYR A 43 1.34 -2.25 -12.70
CA TYR A 43 0.39 -1.80 -11.69
C TYR A 43 1.08 -1.01 -10.57
N ILE A 44 2.27 -1.43 -10.13
CA ILE A 44 3.09 -0.67 -9.16
C ILE A 44 3.39 0.73 -9.70
N ASP A 45 3.84 0.82 -10.95
CA ASP A 45 4.10 2.10 -11.63
C ASP A 45 2.84 2.95 -11.79
N TYR A 46 1.72 2.31 -12.15
CA TYR A 46 0.43 2.96 -12.31
C TYR A 46 -0.04 3.60 -11.00
N MET A 47 0.10 2.89 -9.89
CA MET A 47 -0.27 3.39 -8.56
C MET A 47 0.60 4.57 -8.13
N ALA A 48 1.91 4.51 -8.38
CA ALA A 48 2.84 5.60 -8.10
C ALA A 48 2.50 6.85 -8.92
N LYS A 49 2.26 6.71 -10.23
CA LYS A 49 2.03 7.84 -11.15
C LYS A 49 0.66 8.50 -10.97
N ASN A 50 -0.39 7.73 -10.75
CA ASN A 50 -1.76 8.26 -10.74
C ASN A 50 -2.25 8.64 -9.33
N TYR A 51 -1.74 7.97 -8.29
CA TYR A 51 -2.24 8.13 -6.93
C TYR A 51 -1.15 8.50 -5.92
N ASN A 52 0.11 8.62 -6.34
CA ASN A 52 1.26 8.81 -5.45
C ASN A 52 1.39 7.70 -4.39
N VAL A 53 0.93 6.49 -4.71
CA VAL A 53 1.00 5.32 -3.83
C VAL A 53 2.23 4.50 -4.17
N ILE A 54 3.15 4.42 -3.22
CA ILE A 54 4.39 3.64 -3.33
C ILE A 54 4.11 2.25 -2.77
N MET A 55 4.24 1.23 -3.61
CA MET A 55 4.17 -0.17 -3.17
C MET A 55 5.58 -0.68 -2.91
N SER A 56 5.85 -1.10 -1.67
CA SER A 56 7.17 -1.56 -1.22
C SER A 56 7.11 -3.01 -0.74
N PHE A 57 8.21 -3.74 -0.90
CA PHE A 57 8.35 -5.10 -0.43
C PHE A 57 9.11 -5.13 0.91
N GLY A 58 8.43 -5.54 1.98
CA GLY A 58 9.00 -5.63 3.33
C GLY A 58 9.78 -6.91 3.60
N GLY A 59 9.87 -7.82 2.62
CA GLY A 59 10.53 -9.12 2.79
C GLY A 59 9.61 -10.19 3.39
N CYS A 60 10.23 -11.24 3.94
CA CYS A 60 9.52 -12.38 4.50
C CYS A 60 9.13 -12.21 5.98
N THR A 61 9.79 -11.29 6.69
CA THR A 61 9.57 -11.06 8.11
C THR A 61 8.52 -9.97 8.30
N VAL A 62 7.36 -10.34 8.82
CA VAL A 62 6.30 -9.37 9.13
C VAL A 62 6.61 -8.67 10.44
N LEU A 63 6.85 -7.36 10.39
CA LEU A 63 6.94 -6.52 11.58
C LEU A 63 5.53 -6.07 11.99
N PRO A 64 5.11 -6.25 13.27
CA PRO A 64 3.75 -5.90 13.71
C PRO A 64 3.38 -4.44 13.45
N SER A 65 4.33 -3.51 13.68
CA SER A 65 4.12 -2.09 13.42
C SER A 65 3.85 -1.79 11.96
N GLU A 66 4.58 -2.40 11.04
CA GLU A 66 4.43 -2.17 9.61
C GLU A 66 3.17 -2.83 9.03
N LEU A 67 2.72 -3.95 9.62
CA LEU A 67 1.42 -4.55 9.30
C LEU A 67 0.28 -3.59 9.67
N CYS A 68 0.32 -3.06 10.89
CA CYS A 68 -0.68 -2.10 11.37
C CYS A 68 -0.64 -0.77 10.58
N TYR A 69 0.56 -0.29 10.24
CA TYR A 69 0.74 0.84 9.32
C TYR A 69 0.07 0.59 7.97
N SER A 70 0.36 -0.56 7.34
CA SER A 70 -0.14 -0.88 6.00
C SER A 70 -1.65 -1.08 5.99
N ASN A 71 -2.22 -1.67 7.04
CA ASN A 71 -3.67 -1.78 7.20
C ASN A 71 -4.31 -0.39 7.34
N LYS A 72 -3.73 0.46 8.19
CA LYS A 72 -4.28 1.81 8.38
C LYS A 72 -4.18 2.65 7.12
N MET A 73 -3.05 2.60 6.41
CA MET A 73 -2.88 3.30 5.14
C MET A 73 -3.91 2.85 4.09
N LYS A 74 -4.23 1.54 4.02
CA LYS A 74 -5.27 1.01 3.13
C LYS A 74 -6.66 1.56 3.47
N GLU A 75 -7.01 1.67 4.74
CA GLU A 75 -8.27 2.31 5.17
C GLU A 75 -8.31 3.77 4.72
N LEU A 76 -7.27 4.55 5.02
CA LEU A 76 -7.21 5.97 4.67
C LEU A 76 -7.27 6.21 3.16
N LEU A 77 -6.63 5.34 2.36
CA LEU A 77 -6.69 5.39 0.90
C LEU A 77 -8.09 5.07 0.37
N ARG A 78 -8.79 4.11 0.96
CA ARG A 78 -10.19 3.80 0.62
C ARG A 78 -11.12 4.95 0.98
N ASP A 79 -10.92 5.57 2.14
CA ASP A 79 -11.71 6.74 2.55
C ASP A 79 -11.48 7.92 1.60
N LYS A 80 -10.25 8.08 1.09
CA LYS A 80 -9.88 9.17 0.18
C LYS A 80 -10.32 8.96 -1.27
N PHE A 81 -10.11 7.78 -1.81
CA PHE A 81 -10.27 7.50 -3.24
C PHE A 81 -11.51 6.66 -3.56
N GLY A 82 -12.18 6.10 -2.55
CA GLY A 82 -13.36 5.26 -2.69
C GLY A 82 -13.16 3.86 -2.10
N ALA A 83 -14.25 3.25 -1.60
CA ALA A 83 -14.21 1.95 -0.92
C ALA A 83 -13.57 0.82 -1.77
N ASN A 84 -13.79 0.87 -3.09
CA ASN A 84 -13.31 -0.10 -4.06
C ASN A 84 -11.99 0.32 -4.73
N PHE A 85 -11.31 1.34 -4.21
CA PHE A 85 -10.15 1.98 -4.84
C PHE A 85 -9.13 0.98 -5.42
N PHE A 86 -8.72 -0.04 -4.66
CA PHE A 86 -7.71 -1.01 -5.10
C PHE A 86 -8.21 -1.97 -6.20
N GLU A 87 -9.50 -2.26 -6.24
CA GLU A 87 -10.09 -3.12 -7.28
C GLU A 87 -10.24 -2.31 -8.56
N GLU A 88 -10.86 -1.14 -8.48
CA GLU A 88 -11.08 -0.23 -9.61
C GLU A 88 -9.76 0.24 -10.22
N SER A 89 -8.75 0.57 -9.41
CA SER A 89 -7.43 0.97 -9.91
C SER A 89 -6.71 -0.17 -10.62
N LYS A 90 -6.84 -1.42 -10.14
CA LYS A 90 -6.23 -2.59 -10.76
C LYS A 90 -6.92 -2.95 -12.07
N GLU A 91 -8.25 -2.84 -12.14
CA GLU A 91 -9.02 -3.02 -13.38
C GLU A 91 -8.67 -1.96 -14.43
N ALA A 92 -8.61 -0.68 -14.03
CA ALA A 92 -8.21 0.41 -14.91
C ALA A 92 -6.78 0.22 -15.44
N ALA A 93 -5.84 -0.16 -14.57
CA ALA A 93 -4.48 -0.50 -14.98
C ALA A 93 -4.46 -1.66 -15.98
N LYS A 94 -5.26 -2.70 -15.76
CA LYS A 94 -5.33 -3.86 -16.67
C LYS A 94 -5.87 -3.51 -18.05
N GLN A 95 -6.90 -2.66 -18.12
CA GLN A 95 -7.44 -2.17 -19.39
C GLN A 95 -6.37 -1.38 -20.17
N LEU A 96 -5.65 -0.50 -19.49
CA LEU A 96 -4.56 0.29 -20.11
C LEU A 96 -3.40 -0.59 -20.55
N TYR A 97 -3.00 -1.57 -19.74
CA TYR A 97 -1.94 -2.52 -20.07
C TYR A 97 -2.27 -3.33 -21.33
N ASN A 98 -3.49 -3.83 -21.44
CA ASN A 98 -3.95 -4.61 -22.60
C ASN A 98 -4.17 -3.78 -23.87
N SER A 99 -4.28 -2.45 -23.75
CA SER A 99 -4.45 -1.53 -24.87
C SER A 99 -3.13 -1.01 -25.47
N LYS A 100 -1.99 -1.37 -24.86
CA LYS A 100 -0.65 -1.10 -25.40
C LYS A 100 -0.30 -2.09 -26.51
#